data_AF-A0A0U1LL65-F1
#
_entry.id   AF-A0A0U1LL65-F1
#
_cell.length_a   1.000
_cell.length_b   1.000
_cell.length_c   1.000
_cell.angle_alpha   90.00
_cell.angle_beta   90.00
_cell.angle_gamma   90.00
#
_symmetry.space_group_name_H-M   'P 1'
#
loop_
_entity.id
_entity.type
_entity.pdbx_description
1 polymer ?
#
loop_
_entity_poly.entity_id
_entity_poly.type
_entity_poly.pdbx_seq_one_letter_code
_entity_poly.pdbx_strand_id
1 'polypeptide(L)'
;MSDVKDEIDPEFIGVYLYTTTQTNYFLQSIEAGMLEVNGTIPSGSFENFRTYKVDWTPDRLIWYLDGKSLRTLQRSGTYNETTKQF
;
A
#
# COMPACT_ATOMS: atom_id res chain seq x y z
N MET A 1 2.69 -10.29 6.20
CA MET A 1 1.39 -10.68 6.79
C MET A 1 1.53 -10.98 8.29
N SER A 2 0.57 -10.54 9.11
CA SER A 2 0.50 -10.80 10.57
C SER A 2 -0.14 -12.17 10.89
N ASP A 3 -0.11 -12.59 12.15
CA ASP A 3 -0.73 -13.85 12.61
C ASP A 3 -2.26 -13.89 12.39
N VAL A 4 -2.90 -12.72 12.39
CA VAL A 4 -4.33 -12.56 12.08
C VAL A 4 -4.57 -12.20 10.63
N LYS A 5 -3.52 -12.18 9.80
CA LYS A 5 -3.53 -11.92 8.36
C LYS A 5 -3.77 -10.47 7.94
N ASP A 6 -3.31 -9.53 8.74
CA ASP A 6 -3.13 -8.15 8.28
C ASP A 6 -1.91 -8.06 7.37
N GLU A 7 -1.99 -7.29 6.31
CA GLU A 7 -0.92 -7.16 5.31
C GLU A 7 -0.80 -5.74 4.79
N ILE A 8 0.44 -5.35 4.50
CA ILE A 8 0.83 -4.09 3.88
C ILE A 8 1.92 -4.45 2.89
N ASP A 9 1.69 -4.15 1.62
CA ASP A 9 2.62 -4.50 0.56
C ASP A 9 2.86 -3.32 -0.39
N PRO A 10 4.07 -3.29 -0.97
CA PRO A 10 4.32 -2.67 -2.26
C PRO A 10 4.51 -3.74 -3.32
N GLU A 11 3.90 -3.54 -4.50
CA GLU A 11 4.00 -4.49 -5.61
C GLU A 11 4.70 -3.85 -6.83
N PHE A 12 5.60 -4.62 -7.43
CA PHE A 12 6.34 -4.28 -8.65
C PHE A 12 6.01 -5.30 -9.73
N ILE A 13 5.03 -4.95 -10.55
CA ILE A 13 4.50 -5.89 -11.54
C ILE A 13 5.38 -5.88 -12.79
N GLY A 14 5.79 -7.07 -13.22
CA GLY A 14 6.70 -7.26 -14.36
C GLY A 14 6.17 -6.77 -15.71
N VAL A 15 4.87 -6.50 -15.85
CA VAL A 15 4.30 -5.88 -17.06
C VAL A 15 4.17 -4.35 -16.96
N TYR A 16 4.36 -3.78 -15.75
CA TYR A 16 4.25 -2.35 -15.46
C TYR A 16 5.59 -1.77 -14.97
N LEU A 17 6.65 -2.06 -15.72
CA LEU A 17 8.04 -1.85 -15.27
C LEU A 17 8.51 -0.40 -15.27
N TYR A 18 7.93 0.49 -16.08
CA TYR A 18 8.58 1.78 -16.39
C TYR A 18 8.25 2.90 -15.41
N THR A 19 7.00 2.99 -14.96
CA THR A 19 6.53 4.16 -14.21
C THR A 19 5.54 3.84 -13.11
N THR A 20 5.29 2.57 -12.82
CA THR A 20 4.23 2.16 -11.88
C THR A 20 4.76 1.28 -10.76
N THR A 21 4.22 1.52 -9.58
CA THR A 21 4.20 0.58 -8.46
C THR A 21 2.77 0.51 -7.93
N GLN A 22 2.42 -0.57 -7.27
CA GLN A 22 1.14 -0.70 -6.57
C GLN A 22 1.36 -0.73 -5.07
N THR A 23 0.36 -0.24 -4.35
CA THR A 23 0.29 -0.32 -2.89
C THR A 23 -1.00 -1.02 -2.53
N ASN A 24 -0.94 -2.01 -1.66
CA ASN A 24 -2.11 -2.71 -1.16
C ASN A 24 -2.04 -2.89 0.36
N TYR A 25 -3.20 -3.21 0.93
CA TYR A 25 -3.32 -3.62 2.32
C TYR A 25 -4.48 -4.59 2.49
N PHE A 26 -4.37 -5.48 3.47
CA PHE A 26 -5.44 -6.36 3.92
C PHE A 26 -5.62 -6.22 5.43
N LEU A 27 -6.87 -6.25 5.87
CA LEU A 27 -7.24 -6.41 7.27
C LEU A 27 -7.82 -7.82 7.44
N GLN A 28 -7.10 -8.70 8.13
CA GLN A 28 -7.50 -10.09 8.38
C GLN A 28 -7.96 -10.89 7.14
N SER A 29 -7.22 -10.76 6.03
CA SER A 29 -7.58 -11.35 4.72
C SER A 29 -8.94 -10.94 4.14
N ILE A 30 -9.56 -9.87 4.64
CA ILE A 30 -10.78 -9.34 4.04
C ILE A 30 -10.40 -8.57 2.76
N GLU A 31 -10.76 -9.14 1.61
CA GLU A 31 -10.79 -8.44 0.33
C GLU A 31 -11.97 -7.45 0.32
N ALA A 32 -11.76 -6.25 0.88
CA ALA A 32 -12.72 -5.16 0.76
C ALA A 32 -12.60 -4.47 -0.61
N GLY A 33 -12.81 -5.22 -1.70
CA GLY A 33 -12.72 -4.72 -3.08
C GLY A 33 -11.28 -4.44 -3.56
N MET A 34 -11.15 -3.74 -4.70
CA MET A 34 -9.87 -3.35 -5.29
C MET A 34 -9.19 -2.26 -4.44
N LEU A 35 -8.45 -2.67 -3.40
CA LEU A 35 -7.70 -1.76 -2.51
C LEU A 35 -6.36 -1.30 -3.10
N GLU A 36 -5.94 -1.90 -4.20
CA GLU A 36 -4.76 -1.53 -4.96
C GLU A 36 -4.83 -0.08 -5.44
N VAL A 37 -3.77 0.67 -5.17
CA VAL A 37 -3.58 2.01 -5.71
C VAL A 37 -2.24 2.09 -6.41
N ASN A 38 -2.26 2.55 -7.67
CA ASN A 38 -1.06 2.80 -8.46
C ASN A 38 -0.35 4.07 -7.94
N GLY A 39 0.93 3.94 -7.64
CA GLY A 39 1.86 5.04 -7.45
C GLY A 39 2.76 5.24 -8.67
N THR A 40 3.17 6.48 -8.92
CA THR A 40 4.11 6.82 -10.00
C THR A 40 5.55 6.78 -9.50
N ILE A 41 6.43 6.12 -10.23
CA ILE A 41 7.87 6.07 -9.95
C ILE A 41 8.66 6.84 -11.03
N PRO A 42 9.79 7.49 -10.69
CA PRO A 42 10.46 8.41 -11.61
C PRO A 42 11.31 7.73 -12.69
N SER A 43 11.61 6.44 -12.55
CA SER A 43 12.25 5.62 -13.58
C SER A 43 11.90 4.15 -13.34
N GLY A 44 12.24 3.26 -14.28
CA GLY A 44 11.82 1.87 -14.21
C GLY A 44 12.14 1.18 -12.89
N SER A 45 11.26 0.29 -12.44
CA SER A 45 11.38 -0.46 -11.18
C SER A 45 12.59 -1.41 -11.16
N PHE A 46 13.09 -1.76 -12.34
CA PHE A 46 14.22 -2.65 -12.56
C PHE A 46 15.57 -1.93 -12.75
N GLU A 47 15.54 -0.60 -12.93
CA GLU A 47 16.74 0.14 -13.35
C GLU A 47 17.69 0.44 -12.20
N ASN A 48 17.15 0.65 -10.99
CA ASN A 48 17.92 1.15 -9.84
C ASN A 48 17.46 0.47 -8.55
N PHE A 49 18.36 0.39 -7.57
CA PHE A 49 17.94 0.13 -6.20
C PHE A 49 17.06 1.27 -5.69
N ARG A 50 16.01 0.89 -4.96
CA ARG A 50 14.97 1.79 -4.45
C ARG A 50 14.82 1.59 -2.96
N THR A 51 14.49 2.67 -2.25
CA THR A 51 14.17 2.57 -0.82
C THR A 51 12.66 2.62 -0.63
N TYR A 52 12.09 1.51 -0.21
CA TYR A 52 10.71 1.44 0.27
C TYR A 52 10.69 1.62 1.78
N LYS A 53 9.75 2.46 2.24
CA LYS A 53 9.50 2.64 3.67
C LYS A 53 8.01 2.65 3.92
N VAL A 54 7.61 1.95 4.96
CA VAL A 54 6.28 2.03 5.54
C VAL A 54 6.39 2.81 6.85
N ASP A 55 5.58 3.85 7.00
CA ASP A 55 5.32 4.51 8.29
C ASP A 55 3.94 4.07 8.76
N TRP A 56 3.91 3.24 9.81
CA TRP A 56 2.70 2.63 10.34
C TRP A 56 2.47 3.06 11.78
N THR A 57 1.30 3.64 12.01
CA THR A 57 0.81 4.06 13.33
C THR A 57 -0.64 3.59 13.50
N PRO A 58 -1.21 3.63 14.71
CA PRO A 58 -2.61 3.24 14.93
C PRO A 58 -3.63 4.05 14.11
N ASP A 59 -3.31 5.29 13.72
CA ASP A 59 -4.25 6.19 13.04
C ASP A 59 -4.02 6.30 11.54
N ARG A 60 -2.80 6.00 11.07
CA ARG A 60 -2.44 6.12 9.66
C ARG A 60 -1.37 5.13 9.22
N LEU A 61 -1.40 4.88 7.92
CA LEU A 61 -0.41 4.13 7.19
C LEU A 61 0.07 4.94 5.98
N ILE A 62 1.39 5.10 5.83
CA ILE A 62 1.98 5.82 4.69
C ILE A 62 3.02 4.95 4.01
N TRP A 63 2.89 4.82 2.69
CA TRP A 63 3.89 4.20 1.82
C TRP A 63 4.80 5.27 1.24
N TYR A 64 6.09 5.05 1.33
CA TYR A 64 7.12 5.90 0.73
C TYR A 64 7.98 5.12 -0.25
N LEU A 65 8.40 5.83 -1.29
CA LEU A 65 9.43 5.40 -2.22
C LEU A 65 10.45 6.52 -2.42
N ASP A 66 11.72 6.20 -2.21
CA ASP A 66 12.85 7.15 -2.34
C ASP A 66 12.60 8.45 -1.57
N GLY A 67 12.02 8.33 -0.36
CA GLY A 67 11.68 9.45 0.51
C GLY A 67 10.41 10.22 0.16
N LYS A 68 9.73 9.90 -0.96
CA LYS A 68 8.47 10.53 -1.37
C LYS A 68 7.27 9.68 -0.95
N SER A 69 6.22 10.33 -0.44
CA SER A 69 4.96 9.65 -0.10
C SER A 69 4.22 9.26 -1.37
N LEU A 70 3.89 7.98 -1.51
CA LEU A 70 3.06 7.44 -2.59
C LEU A 70 1.58 7.43 -2.22
N ARG A 71 1.27 6.98 -1.00
CA ARG A 71 -0.10 6.83 -0.50
C ARG A 71 -0.13 7.10 0.99
N THR A 72 -1.19 7.77 1.44
CA THR A 72 -1.55 7.88 2.86
C THR A 72 -2.94 7.29 3.03
N LEU A 73 -3.07 6.31 3.91
CA LEU A 73 -4.35 5.72 4.33
C LEU A 73 -4.62 6.17 5.77
N GLN A 74 -5.75 6.83 5.97
CA GLN A 74 -6.25 7.16 7.30
C GLN A 74 -7.15 6.03 7.79
N ARG A 75 -6.98 5.58 9.04
CA ARG A 75 -7.85 4.57 9.65
C ARG A 75 -9.32 4.98 9.61
N SER A 76 -9.63 6.26 9.80
CA SER A 76 -11.01 6.76 9.70
C SER A 76 -11.65 6.51 8.34
N GLY A 77 -10.86 6.43 7.27
CA GLY A 77 -11.33 6.16 5.92
C GLY A 77 -11.62 4.68 5.62
N THR A 78 -11.24 3.76 6.50
CA THR A 78 -11.50 2.31 6.32
C THR A 78 -12.78 1.84 7.00
N TYR A 79 -13.45 2.71 7.75
CA TYR A 79 -14.65 2.35 8.49
C TYR A 79 -15.81 1.91 7.58
N ASN A 80 -16.30 0.71 7.82
CA ASN A 80 -17.44 0.12 7.14
C ASN A 80 -18.71 0.31 7.97
N GLU A 81 -19.61 1.15 7.46
CA GLU A 81 -20.88 1.47 8.14
C GLU A 81 -21.83 0.28 8.28
N THR A 82 -21.73 -0.74 7.43
CA THR A 82 -22.59 -1.92 7.47
C THR A 82 -22.17 -2.88 8.58
N THR A 83 -20.86 -3.13 8.71
CA THR A 83 -20.31 -4.04 9.72
C THR A 83 -19.96 -3.34 11.03
N LYS A 84 -19.95 -2.00 11.06
CA LYS A 84 -19.52 -1.17 12.22
C LYS A 84 -18.09 -1.47 12.67
N GLN A 85 -17.22 -1.74 11.70
CA GLN A 85 -15.81 -2.09 11.91
C GLN A 85 -14.91 -1.19 11.06
N PHE A 86 -13.67 -1.01 11.52
CA PHE A 86 -12.59 -0.40 10.74
C PHE A 86 -11.96 -1.39 9.76
#